data_AF-A0A1R1PQG3-F1
#
_entry.id   AF-A0A1R1PQG3-F1
#
_cell.length_a   1.000
_cell.length_b   1.000
_cell.length_c   1.000
_cell.angle_alpha   90.00
_cell.angle_beta   90.00
_cell.angle_gamma   90.00
#
_symmetry.space_group_name_H-M   'P 1'
#
loop_
_entity.id
_entity.type
_entity.pdbx_description
1 polymer ?
#
loop_
_entity_poly.entity_id
_entity_poly.type
_entity_poly.pdbx_seq_one_letter_code
_entity_poly.pdbx_strand_id
1 'polypeptide(L)'
;MRLLFVIFCLLVLSINQALAKIWQEKAKEYLSIVKGASLRSKQRVLADNEIPLNKVVVDLSGENDLMKIEELTLDPEYPQRGRNISVYARAYIKERIEKATARVVVKYGIIRLVNSDYDLCELLAENTEERCPLEPGLHEINVVAYVPAYVPPVSRSS
;
A
#
# COMPACT_ATOMS: atom_id res chain seq x y z
N MET A 1 -14.03 -25.58 -73.25
CA MET A 1 -13.05 -25.58 -72.14
C MET A 1 -12.63 -24.18 -71.66
N ARG A 2 -12.59 -23.14 -72.49
CA ARG A 2 -12.21 -21.77 -72.07
C ARG A 2 -13.28 -21.03 -71.23
N LEU A 3 -14.58 -21.30 -71.42
CA LEU A 3 -15.66 -20.61 -70.70
C LEU A 3 -15.78 -21.07 -69.22
N LEU A 4 -15.62 -22.37 -68.96
CA LEU A 4 -15.67 -22.95 -67.61
C LEU A 4 -14.52 -22.46 -66.73
N PHE A 5 -13.34 -22.25 -67.32
CA PHE A 5 -12.17 -21.74 -66.58
C PHE A 5 -12.35 -20.28 -66.13
N VAL A 6 -13.00 -19.45 -66.95
CA VAL A 6 -13.28 -18.04 -66.61
C VAL A 6 -14.33 -17.95 -65.51
N ILE A 7 -15.40 -18.78 -65.58
CA ILE A 7 -16.42 -18.83 -64.53
C ILE A 7 -15.83 -19.33 -63.20
N PHE A 8 -15.00 -20.38 -63.23
CA PHE A 8 -14.31 -20.86 -62.02
C PHE A 8 -13.38 -19.80 -61.42
N CYS A 9 -12.62 -19.07 -62.25
CA CYS A 9 -11.73 -18.01 -61.77
C CYS A 9 -12.50 -16.83 -61.14
N LEU A 10 -13.63 -16.41 -61.74
CA LEU A 10 -14.49 -15.37 -61.19
C LEU A 10 -15.18 -15.79 -59.89
N LEU A 11 -15.56 -17.07 -59.76
CA LEU A 11 -16.12 -17.63 -58.52
C LEU A 11 -15.08 -17.73 -57.41
N VAL A 12 -13.84 -18.10 -57.72
CA VAL A 12 -12.76 -18.17 -56.71
C VAL A 12 -12.32 -16.77 -56.26
N LEU A 13 -12.29 -15.78 -57.16
CA LEU A 13 -11.97 -14.38 -56.83
C LEU A 13 -13.03 -13.70 -55.96
N SER A 14 -14.32 -14.03 -56.13
CA SER A 14 -15.40 -13.46 -55.30
C SER A 14 -15.39 -14.00 -53.86
N ILE A 15 -15.01 -15.26 -53.66
CA ILE A 15 -14.92 -15.88 -52.32
C ILE A 15 -13.76 -15.27 -51.50
N ASN A 16 -12.64 -14.90 -52.15
CA ASN A 16 -11.47 -14.32 -51.46
C ASN A 16 -11.71 -12.89 -50.91
N GLN A 17 -12.53 -12.08 -51.57
CA GLN A 17 -12.83 -10.72 -51.10
C GLN A 17 -13.84 -10.69 -49.94
N ALA A 18 -14.73 -11.67 -49.86
CA ALA A 18 -15.71 -11.76 -48.77
C ALA A 18 -15.04 -12.07 -47.43
N LEU A 19 -14.01 -12.93 -47.41
CA LEU A 19 -13.27 -13.27 -46.19
C LEU A 19 -12.46 -12.07 -45.66
N ALA A 20 -11.86 -11.27 -46.52
CA ALA A 20 -11.08 -10.08 -46.11
C ALA A 20 -11.93 -9.04 -45.36
N LYS A 21 -13.21 -8.87 -45.72
CA LYS A 21 -14.13 -7.96 -45.01
C LYS A 21 -14.48 -8.44 -43.61
N ILE A 22 -14.69 -9.76 -43.44
CA ILE A 22 -15.03 -10.37 -42.14
C ILE A 22 -13.87 -10.22 -41.14
N TRP A 23 -12.62 -10.36 -41.60
CA TRP A 23 -11.44 -10.12 -40.76
C TRP A 23 -11.32 -8.67 -40.30
N GLN A 24 -11.68 -7.70 -41.15
CA GLN A 24 -11.61 -6.27 -40.81
C GLN A 24 -12.68 -5.86 -39.79
N GLU A 25 -13.89 -6.42 -39.85
CA GLU A 25 -14.94 -6.09 -38.87
C GLU A 25 -14.64 -6.67 -37.48
N LYS A 26 -14.21 -7.94 -37.41
CA LYS A 26 -13.81 -8.55 -36.13
C LYS A 26 -12.57 -7.89 -35.51
N ALA A 27 -11.65 -7.38 -36.33
CA ALA A 27 -10.49 -6.65 -35.82
C ALA A 27 -10.89 -5.34 -35.12
N LYS A 28 -11.93 -4.64 -35.59
CA LYS A 28 -12.44 -3.42 -34.94
C LYS A 28 -13.11 -3.72 -33.60
N GLU A 29 -13.85 -4.83 -33.52
CA GLU A 29 -14.48 -5.30 -32.28
C GLU A 29 -13.43 -5.70 -31.23
N TYR A 30 -12.38 -6.42 -31.63
CA TYR A 30 -11.25 -6.72 -30.73
C TYR A 30 -10.52 -5.45 -30.27
N LEU A 31 -10.33 -4.48 -31.17
CA LEU A 31 -9.64 -3.23 -30.84
C LEU A 31 -10.42 -2.35 -29.86
N SER A 32 -11.75 -2.33 -29.89
CA SER A 32 -12.56 -1.57 -28.94
C SER A 32 -12.48 -2.17 -27.52
N ILE A 33 -12.47 -3.50 -27.41
CA ILE A 33 -12.30 -4.22 -26.14
C ILE A 33 -10.93 -3.93 -25.53
N VAL A 34 -9.86 -3.95 -26.34
CA VAL A 34 -8.48 -3.66 -25.87
C VAL A 34 -8.32 -2.18 -25.50
N LYS A 35 -8.95 -1.25 -26.23
CA LYS A 35 -8.96 0.18 -25.86
C LYS A 35 -9.74 0.46 -24.58
N GLY A 36 -10.75 -0.35 -24.25
CA GLY A 36 -11.50 -0.28 -23.00
C GLY A 36 -10.81 -0.98 -21.81
N ALA A 37 -9.91 -1.91 -22.09
CA ALA A 37 -9.05 -2.55 -21.09
C ALA A 37 -7.88 -1.62 -20.71
N SER A 38 -8.18 -0.54 -19.99
CA SER A 38 -7.17 0.15 -19.20
C SER A 38 -6.64 -0.84 -18.16
N LEU A 39 -5.41 -1.33 -18.36
CA LEU A 39 -4.63 -1.94 -17.29
C LEU A 39 -4.44 -0.86 -16.24
N ARG A 40 -5.36 -0.83 -15.26
CA ARG A 40 -5.26 -0.01 -14.06
C ARG A 40 -4.07 -0.54 -13.28
N SER A 41 -2.89 0.00 -13.57
CA SER A 41 -1.76 -0.11 -12.66
C SER A 41 -2.28 0.32 -11.29
N LYS A 42 -2.10 -0.55 -10.31
CA LYS A 42 -2.54 -0.37 -8.93
C LYS A 42 -1.61 0.65 -8.26
N GLN A 43 -1.56 1.88 -8.79
CA GLN A 43 -1.01 3.00 -8.06
C GLN A 43 -1.96 3.24 -6.88
N ARG A 44 -1.51 3.00 -5.65
CA ARG A 44 -2.25 3.45 -4.46
C ARG A 44 -2.31 4.97 -4.54
N VAL A 45 -3.47 5.51 -4.83
CA VAL A 45 -3.77 6.92 -4.58
C VAL A 45 -3.92 7.02 -3.07
N LEU A 46 -2.96 7.67 -2.41
CA LEU A 46 -3.06 8.01 -0.98
C LEU A 46 -4.34 8.84 -0.82
N ALA A 47 -5.18 8.51 0.16
CA ALA A 47 -6.36 9.33 0.44
C ALA A 47 -5.89 10.73 0.91
N ASP A 48 -6.72 11.77 0.71
CA ASP A 48 -6.33 13.17 0.92
C ASP A 48 -5.83 13.51 2.35
N ASN A 49 -6.00 12.59 3.31
CA ASN A 49 -5.60 12.74 4.72
C ASN A 49 -4.43 11.81 5.13
N GLU A 50 -3.80 11.11 4.19
CA GLU A 50 -2.68 10.19 4.47
C GLU A 50 -1.34 10.92 4.35
N ILE A 51 -0.61 11.05 5.46
CA ILE A 51 0.72 11.68 5.50
C ILE A 51 1.78 10.56 5.54
N PRO A 52 2.50 10.28 4.44
CA PRO A 52 3.53 9.25 4.44
C PRO A 52 4.74 9.73 5.26
N LEU A 53 5.05 9.03 6.36
CA LEU A 53 6.23 9.33 7.18
C LEU A 53 7.48 8.63 6.63
N ASN A 54 7.31 7.44 6.06
CA ASN A 54 8.36 6.69 5.36
C ASN A 54 7.73 5.65 4.40
N LYS A 55 8.52 4.68 3.91
CA LYS A 55 8.04 3.67 2.95
C LYS A 55 7.03 2.66 3.52
N VAL A 56 6.88 2.56 4.84
CA VAL A 56 5.99 1.58 5.50
C VAL A 56 4.99 2.17 6.47
N VAL A 57 5.20 3.39 6.96
CA VAL A 57 4.32 4.06 7.92
C VAL A 57 3.65 5.26 7.28
N VAL A 58 2.35 5.34 7.50
CA VAL A 58 1.48 6.43 7.10
C VAL A 58 0.79 6.95 8.35
N ASP A 59 0.86 8.25 8.55
CA ASP A 59 0.09 8.95 9.57
C ASP A 59 -1.29 9.31 9.01
N LEU A 60 -2.30 9.12 9.85
CA LEU A 60 -3.72 9.38 9.56
C LEU A 60 -4.30 10.44 10.51
N SER A 61 -3.43 11.11 11.27
CA SER A 61 -3.81 12.15 12.23
C SER A 61 -4.42 13.37 11.54
N GLY A 62 -5.34 14.03 12.24
CA GLY A 62 -5.97 15.28 11.82
C GLY A 62 -5.36 16.51 12.49
N GLU A 63 -5.73 17.70 12.00
CA GLU A 63 -5.23 18.97 12.56
C GLU A 63 -5.58 19.19 14.04
N ASN A 64 -6.64 18.54 14.53
CA ASN A 64 -7.10 18.68 15.92
C ASN A 64 -6.46 17.66 16.88
N ASP A 65 -5.63 16.74 16.40
CA ASP A 65 -4.98 15.77 17.27
C ASP A 65 -3.91 16.44 18.12
N LEU A 66 -3.77 16.01 19.38
CA LEU A 66 -2.89 16.63 20.39
C LEU A 66 -1.40 16.42 20.09
N MET A 67 -1.07 15.43 19.27
CA MET A 67 0.29 15.05 18.90
C MET A 67 0.42 15.03 17.39
N LYS A 68 1.52 15.58 16.86
CA LYS A 68 1.88 15.52 15.45
C LYS A 68 3.23 14.83 15.31
N ILE A 69 3.28 13.74 14.54
CA ILE A 69 4.55 13.08 14.24
C ILE A 69 5.23 13.86 13.12
N GLU A 70 6.43 14.38 13.39
CA GLU A 70 7.20 15.16 12.42
C GLU A 70 8.16 14.28 11.62
N GLU A 71 8.74 13.28 12.27
CA GLU A 71 9.76 12.42 11.67
C GLU A 71 9.67 11.00 12.23
N LEU A 72 9.83 9.99 11.36
CA LEU A 72 9.88 8.60 11.75
C LEU A 72 10.83 7.81 10.85
N THR A 73 11.95 7.37 11.42
CA THR A 73 13.00 6.64 10.73
C THR A 73 13.12 5.23 11.29
N LEU A 74 13.27 4.27 10.39
CA LEU A 74 13.47 2.86 10.70
C LEU A 74 14.83 2.40 10.17
N ASP A 75 15.61 1.74 11.00
CA ASP A 75 16.85 1.09 10.60
C ASP A 75 16.89 -0.37 11.07
N PRO A 76 16.87 -1.37 10.16
CA PRO A 76 16.80 -1.24 8.71
C PRO A 76 15.46 -0.67 8.21
N GLU A 77 15.47 -0.07 7.01
CA GLU A 77 14.29 0.58 6.40
C GLU A 77 13.03 -0.32 6.33
N TYR A 78 13.24 -1.64 6.26
CA TYR A 78 12.18 -2.63 6.42
C TYR A 78 12.52 -3.59 7.57
N PRO A 79 11.56 -3.86 8.49
CA PRO A 79 11.77 -4.82 9.57
C PRO A 79 12.18 -6.19 9.05
N GLN A 80 13.23 -6.75 9.63
CA GLN A 80 13.77 -8.05 9.26
C GLN A 80 13.63 -9.02 10.43
N ARG A 81 13.21 -10.25 10.13
CA ARG A 81 13.05 -11.28 11.15
C ARG A 81 14.38 -11.69 11.75
N GLY A 82 14.35 -12.00 13.04
CA GLY A 82 15.51 -12.44 13.80
C GLY A 82 16.55 -11.34 14.00
N ARG A 83 16.20 -10.07 13.78
CA ARG A 83 17.12 -8.94 13.83
C ARG A 83 16.53 -7.80 14.66
N ASN A 84 17.42 -7.00 15.22
CA ASN A 84 17.04 -5.73 15.83
C ASN A 84 16.63 -4.72 14.75
N ILE A 85 15.68 -3.87 15.11
CA ILE A 85 15.30 -2.67 14.39
C ILE A 85 15.39 -1.48 15.35
N SER A 86 16.03 -0.41 14.89
CA SER A 86 16.07 0.87 15.56
C SER A 86 14.96 1.75 15.00
N VAL A 87 14.19 2.37 15.89
CA VAL A 87 13.10 3.30 15.57
C VAL A 87 13.45 4.64 16.19
N TYR A 88 13.62 5.65 15.33
CA TYR A 88 13.69 7.05 15.74
C TYR A 88 12.38 7.74 15.39
N ALA A 89 11.80 8.46 16.34
CA ALA A 89 10.62 9.28 16.09
C ALA A 89 10.77 10.64 16.75
N ARG A 90 10.36 11.70 16.05
CA ARG A 90 10.18 13.05 16.59
C ARG A 90 8.71 13.44 16.48
N ALA A 91 8.12 13.89 17.58
CA ALA A 91 6.75 14.33 17.63
C ALA A 91 6.61 15.66 18.39
N TYR A 92 5.66 16.49 17.94
CA TYR A 92 5.28 17.72 18.62
C TYR A 92 3.97 17.52 19.38
N ILE A 93 3.97 17.79 20.68
CA ILE A 93 2.82 17.73 21.57
C ILE A 93 2.29 19.15 21.79
N LYS A 94 1.00 19.36 21.49
CA LYS A 94 0.34 20.68 21.58
C LYS A 94 -0.06 21.05 23.00
N GLU A 95 -0.49 20.06 23.78
CA GLU A 95 -1.05 20.24 25.12
C GLU A 95 -0.55 19.15 26.06
N ARG A 96 -0.53 19.45 27.35
CA ARG A 96 -0.04 18.52 28.38
C ARG A 96 -0.88 17.24 28.41
N ILE A 97 -0.23 16.08 28.36
CA ILE A 97 -0.87 14.76 28.39
C ILE A 97 -0.55 14.08 29.72
N GLU A 98 -1.55 14.00 30.61
CA GLU A 98 -1.41 13.37 31.93
C GLU A 98 -1.33 11.84 31.84
N LYS A 99 -2.17 11.24 30.97
CA LYS A 99 -2.27 9.80 30.75
C LYS A 99 -2.60 9.53 29.29
N ALA A 100 -2.05 8.48 28.73
CA ALA A 100 -2.30 8.09 27.34
C ALA A 100 -2.47 6.58 27.21
N THR A 101 -3.37 6.18 26.32
CA THR A 101 -3.63 4.77 26.00
C THR A 101 -3.48 4.55 24.50
N ALA A 102 -2.69 3.56 24.12
CA ALA A 102 -2.46 3.18 22.74
C ALA A 102 -3.29 1.94 22.38
N ARG A 103 -4.21 2.09 21.43
CA ARG A 103 -4.94 0.96 20.84
C ARG A 103 -4.16 0.36 19.69
N VAL A 104 -3.73 -0.89 19.83
CA VAL A 104 -2.92 -1.58 18.81
C VAL A 104 -3.75 -2.67 18.14
N VAL A 105 -3.88 -2.57 16.82
CA VAL A 105 -4.59 -3.55 15.98
C VAL A 105 -3.65 -4.13 14.93
N VAL A 106 -3.36 -5.43 15.03
CA VAL A 106 -2.54 -6.16 14.05
C VAL A 106 -3.43 -7.05 13.20
N LYS A 107 -3.43 -6.82 11.90
CA LYS A 107 -4.16 -7.64 10.92
C LYS A 107 -3.21 -8.60 10.21
N TYR A 108 -3.63 -9.85 10.04
CA TYR A 108 -2.96 -10.85 9.22
C TYR A 108 -3.94 -11.39 8.20
N GLY A 109 -3.83 -10.91 6.95
CA GLY A 109 -4.87 -11.14 5.94
C GLY A 109 -6.21 -10.54 6.37
N ILE A 110 -7.23 -11.40 6.51
CA ILE A 110 -8.60 -11.00 6.90
C ILE A 110 -8.86 -11.05 8.41
N ILE A 111 -7.98 -11.67 9.20
CA ILE A 111 -8.15 -11.83 10.65
C ILE A 111 -7.38 -10.75 11.44
N ARG A 112 -7.83 -10.48 12.67
CA ARG A 112 -7.13 -9.62 13.64
C ARG A 112 -6.41 -10.51 14.65
N LEU A 113 -5.08 -10.43 14.70
CA LEU A 113 -4.26 -11.20 15.66
C LEU A 113 -4.15 -10.47 17.00
N VAL A 114 -4.03 -9.14 16.96
CA VAL A 114 -3.96 -8.29 18.14
C VAL A 114 -5.03 -7.22 18.01
N ASN A 115 -5.72 -6.95 19.11
CA ASN A 115 -6.69 -5.86 19.27
C ASN A 115 -6.78 -5.54 20.77
N SER A 116 -5.79 -4.81 21.25
CA SER A 116 -5.61 -4.55 22.68
C SER A 116 -5.23 -3.09 22.92
N ASP A 117 -5.63 -2.59 24.09
CA ASP A 117 -5.26 -1.28 24.59
C ASP A 117 -4.06 -1.43 25.54
N TYR A 118 -3.06 -0.57 25.39
CA TYR A 118 -1.84 -0.54 26.20
C TYR A 118 -1.69 0.83 26.86
N ASP A 119 -1.15 0.89 28.07
CA ASP A 119 -0.77 2.16 28.69
C ASP A 119 0.48 2.71 28.00
N LEU A 120 0.34 3.85 27.32
CA LEU A 120 1.44 4.45 26.58
C LEU A 120 2.51 5.03 27.53
N CYS A 121 2.09 5.53 28.70
CA CYS A 121 3.00 6.08 29.68
C CYS A 121 3.90 4.99 30.28
N GLU A 122 3.34 3.81 30.53
CA GLU A 122 4.10 2.63 30.97
C GLU A 122 5.08 2.18 29.89
N LEU A 123 4.63 2.08 28.64
CA LEU A 123 5.51 1.69 27.52
C LEU A 123 6.66 2.67 27.30
N LEU A 124 6.42 3.98 27.39
CA LEU A 124 7.49 4.99 27.31
C LEU A 124 8.47 4.81 28.47
N ALA A 125 7.95 4.68 29.69
CA ALA A 125 8.74 4.44 30.90
C ALA A 125 9.64 3.18 30.83
N GLU A 126 9.22 2.12 30.14
CA GLU A 126 9.99 0.88 30.00
C GLU A 126 11.04 0.94 28.88
N ASN A 127 10.79 1.73 27.83
CA ASN A 127 11.58 1.69 26.60
C ASN A 127 12.38 2.98 26.33
N THR A 128 12.09 4.08 27.03
CA THR A 128 12.72 5.39 26.85
C THR A 128 12.91 6.12 28.18
N GLU A 129 13.51 7.32 28.11
CA GLU A 129 13.67 8.22 29.27
C GLU A 129 12.43 9.12 29.50
N GLU A 130 11.48 9.12 28.56
CA GLU A 130 10.26 9.93 28.62
C GLU A 130 9.31 9.42 29.70
N ARG A 131 8.69 10.35 30.44
CA ARG A 131 7.76 10.04 31.53
C ARG A 131 6.53 10.92 31.45
N CYS A 132 5.37 10.35 31.73
CA CYS A 132 4.16 11.12 31.93
C CYS A 132 4.22 11.90 33.25
N PRO A 133 3.66 13.12 33.32
CA PRO A 133 2.92 13.81 32.25
C PRO A 133 3.85 14.31 31.12
N LEU A 134 3.41 14.14 29.86
CA LEU A 134 4.13 14.68 28.71
C LEU A 134 3.79 16.15 28.56
N GLU A 135 4.81 17.00 28.61
CA GLU A 135 4.65 18.45 28.49
C GLU A 135 4.51 18.87 27.01
N PRO A 136 3.93 20.06 26.72
CA PRO A 136 3.92 20.58 25.36
C PRO A 136 5.33 20.83 24.83
N GLY A 137 5.57 20.49 23.57
CA GLY A 137 6.87 20.68 22.93
C GLY A 137 7.29 19.54 22.01
N LEU A 138 8.56 19.57 21.60
CA LEU A 138 9.17 18.52 20.79
C LEU A 138 9.70 17.41 21.70
N HIS A 139 9.33 16.18 21.37
CA HIS A 139 9.82 14.96 22.00
C HIS A 139 10.49 14.08 20.95
N GLU A 140 11.60 13.47 21.35
CA GLU A 140 12.37 12.57 20.51
C GLU A 140 12.58 11.25 21.23
N ILE A 141 12.27 10.15 20.55
CA ILE A 141 12.47 8.81 21.07
C ILE A 141 13.35 7.99 20.15
N ASN A 142 14.23 7.21 20.76
CA ASN A 142 15.07 6.23 20.09
C ASN A 142 14.89 4.89 20.79
N VAL A 143 14.30 3.92 20.10
CA VAL A 143 14.01 2.60 20.66
C VAL A 143 14.62 1.53 19.78
N VAL A 144 15.27 0.54 20.39
CA VAL A 144 15.76 -0.66 19.71
C VAL A 144 14.88 -1.83 20.11
N ALA A 145 14.22 -2.44 19.13
CA ALA A 145 13.35 -3.60 19.34
C ALA A 145 13.87 -4.82 18.58
N TYR A 146 13.73 -6.01 19.17
CA TYR A 146 14.05 -7.26 18.49
C TYR A 146 12.82 -7.80 17.75
N VAL A 147 12.94 -8.06 16.45
CA VAL A 147 11.90 -8.70 15.65
C VAL A 147 12.10 -10.22 15.68
N PRO A 148 11.19 -11.01 16.25
CA PRO A 148 11.39 -12.46 16.37
C PRO A 148 11.46 -13.19 15.02
N ALA A 149 12.24 -14.27 14.97
CA ALA A 149 12.43 -15.06 13.75
C ALA A 149 11.15 -15.78 13.27
N TYR A 150 10.24 -16.10 14.19
CA TYR A 150 9.01 -16.86 13.96
C TYR A 150 7.80 -15.99 13.55
N VAL A 151 7.98 -14.69 13.31
CA VAL A 151 6.91 -13.83 12.77
C VAL A 151 6.40 -14.41 11.44
N PRO A 152 5.09 -14.67 11.26
CA PRO A 152 4.56 -15.27 10.03
C PRO A 152 4.77 -14.42 8.76
N PRO A 153 4.87 -15.03 7.56
CA PRO A 153 4.98 -14.30 6.29
C PRO A 153 3.68 -13.65 5.86
N VAL A 154 3.73 -12.34 5.65
CA VAL A 154 2.66 -11.62 4.97
C VAL A 154 3.11 -11.45 3.51
N SER A 155 2.28 -11.90 2.57
CA SER A 155 2.50 -11.61 1.16
C SER A 155 2.37 -10.11 0.93
N ARG A 156 3.50 -9.42 0.73
CA ARG A 156 3.49 -8.12 0.07
C ARG A 156 3.13 -8.42 -1.37
N SER A 157 1.88 -8.17 -1.79
CA SER A 157 1.56 -8.23 -3.22
C SER A 157 2.38 -7.12 -3.88
N SER A 158 3.53 -7.49 -4.45
CA SER A 158 4.34 -6.66 -5.34
C SER A 158 3.50 -6.16 -6.52
#